data_AF-V5GU22-F1
#
_entry.id   AF-V5GU22-F1
#
_cell.length_a   1.000
_cell.length_b   1.000
_cell.length_c   1.000
_cell.angle_alpha   90.00
_cell.angle_beta   90.00
_cell.angle_gamma   90.00
#
_symmetry.space_group_name_H-M   'P 1'
#
loop_
_entity.id
_entity.type
_entity.pdbx_description
1 polymer ?
#
loop_
_entity_poly.entity_id
_entity_poly.type
_entity_poly.pdbx_seq_one_letter_code
_entity_poly.pdbx_strand_id
1 'polypeptide(L)'
;RVSEWEARVKSLAVNCKFGEELETVMRDVFVIGINDEKIMDRLFEEDASSSSLNLKKVVKIALSKECAMKEHSARENLGAVKIKSETDLNFHRQRTVRQPRVPPRGSASPGTSSSADAGTSHGRGQPVRKSSDLPVRKCFVCGRKNHRSSDCVYKNCICHKCG
;
A
#
# COMPACT_ATOMS: atom_id res chain seq x y z
N ARG A 1 31.82 -5.34 3.72
CA ARG A 1 31.41 -4.03 3.15
C ARG A 1 32.10 -3.83 1.80
N VAL A 2 31.54 -3.00 0.90
CA VAL A 2 32.06 -2.78 -0.46
C VAL A 2 33.55 -2.38 -0.48
N SER A 3 33.96 -1.42 0.35
CA SER A 3 35.36 -0.94 0.42
C SER A 3 36.35 -2.02 0.88
N GLU A 4 35.94 -2.87 1.81
CA GLU A 4 36.74 -3.98 2.33
C GLU A 4 36.90 -5.08 1.27
N TRP A 5 35.86 -5.31 0.46
CA TRP A 5 35.96 -6.23 -0.66
C TRP A 5 36.90 -5.71 -1.75
N GLU A 6 36.77 -4.44 -2.15
CA GLU A 6 37.69 -3.80 -3.09
C GLU A 6 39.16 -3.92 -2.63
N ALA A 7 39.45 -3.64 -1.36
CA ALA A 7 40.79 -3.75 -0.81
C ALA A 7 41.35 -5.18 -0.89
N ARG A 8 40.51 -6.20 -0.62
CA ARG A 8 40.90 -7.60 -0.75
C ARG A 8 41.19 -8.00 -2.19
N VAL A 9 40.34 -7.59 -3.14
CA VAL A 9 40.57 -7.83 -4.57
C VAL A 9 41.89 -7.19 -5.02
N LYS A 10 42.15 -5.95 -4.61
CA LYS A 10 43.44 -5.28 -4.85
C LYS A 10 44.61 -6.04 -4.28
N SER A 11 44.53 -6.46 -3.02
CA SER A 11 45.60 -7.22 -2.36
C SER A 11 45.89 -8.55 -3.06
N LEU A 12 44.88 -9.25 -3.55
CA LEU A 12 45.05 -10.52 -4.27
C LEU A 12 45.70 -10.31 -5.64
N ALA A 13 45.37 -9.19 -6.30
CA ALA A 13 45.86 -8.89 -7.64
C ALA A 13 47.32 -8.43 -7.69
N VAL A 14 47.90 -7.95 -6.57
CA VAL A 14 49.30 -7.46 -6.50
C VAL A 14 50.32 -8.49 -7.00
N ASN A 15 50.08 -9.77 -6.76
CA ASN A 15 51.01 -10.84 -7.12
C ASN A 15 50.70 -11.46 -8.48
N CYS A 16 49.68 -10.97 -9.19
CA CYS A 16 49.23 -11.54 -10.45
C CYS A 16 49.93 -10.89 -11.65
N LYS A 17 50.28 -11.72 -12.63
CA LYS A 17 50.93 -11.29 -13.89
C LYS A 17 49.91 -10.99 -14.98
N PHE A 18 48.88 -10.20 -14.68
CA PHE A 18 47.79 -9.90 -15.63
C PHE A 18 48.12 -8.81 -16.67
N GLY A 19 49.24 -8.09 -16.50
CA GLY A 19 49.66 -7.05 -17.46
C GLY A 19 48.59 -5.98 -17.65
N GLU A 20 48.23 -5.70 -18.90
CA GLU A 20 47.22 -4.70 -19.27
C GLU A 20 45.79 -5.10 -18.90
N GLU A 21 45.51 -6.39 -18.73
CA GLU A 21 44.18 -6.89 -18.39
C GLU A 21 43.88 -6.86 -16.88
N LEU A 22 44.85 -6.43 -16.06
CA LEU A 22 44.73 -6.38 -14.60
C LEU A 22 43.44 -5.67 -14.15
N GLU A 23 43.14 -4.49 -14.70
CA GLU A 23 41.97 -3.73 -14.30
C GLU A 23 40.65 -4.38 -14.75
N THR A 24 40.64 -5.11 -15.86
CA THR A 24 39.49 -5.89 -16.34
C THR A 24 39.24 -7.10 -15.45
N VAL A 25 40.27 -7.89 -15.16
CA VAL A 25 40.13 -9.07 -14.28
C VAL A 25 39.68 -8.66 -12.88
N MET A 26 40.24 -7.59 -12.32
CA MET A 26 39.84 -7.11 -11.00
C MET A 26 38.38 -6.63 -10.97
N ARG A 27 37.93 -5.95 -12.04
CA ARG A 27 36.54 -5.53 -12.19
C ARG A 27 35.61 -6.74 -12.19
N ASP A 28 35.91 -7.77 -13.00
CA ASP A 28 35.06 -8.94 -13.14
C ASP A 28 35.01 -9.76 -11.84
N VAL A 29 36.18 -9.98 -11.21
CA VAL A 29 36.28 -10.63 -9.89
C VAL A 29 35.51 -9.83 -8.83
N PHE A 30 35.60 -8.51 -8.86
CA PHE A 30 34.88 -7.66 -7.92
C PHE A 30 33.36 -7.80 -8.09
N VAL A 31 32.86 -7.75 -9.34
CA VAL A 31 31.43 -7.84 -9.65
C VAL A 31 30.88 -9.22 -9.25
N ILE A 32 31.54 -10.31 -9.64
CA ILE A 32 31.09 -11.67 -9.34
C ILE A 32 31.21 -11.98 -7.84
N GLY A 33 32.21 -11.42 -7.15
CA GLY A 33 32.45 -11.66 -5.73
C GLY A 33 31.64 -10.79 -4.77
N ILE A 34 30.70 -9.97 -5.27
CA ILE A 34 29.82 -9.18 -4.40
C ILE A 34 28.64 -10.04 -3.92
N ASN A 35 28.48 -10.17 -2.60
CA ASN A 35 27.47 -11.07 -2.02
C ASN A 35 26.13 -10.38 -1.70
N ASP A 36 25.95 -9.12 -2.14
CA ASP A 36 24.69 -8.39 -1.95
C ASP A 36 23.93 -8.36 -3.27
N GLU A 37 22.81 -9.09 -3.32
CA GLU A 37 21.97 -9.25 -4.51
C GLU A 37 21.54 -7.91 -5.09
N LYS A 38 21.16 -6.94 -4.26
CA LYS A 38 20.67 -5.64 -4.73
C LYS A 38 21.78 -4.79 -5.31
N ILE A 39 23.01 -4.97 -4.83
CA ILE A 39 24.19 -4.32 -5.40
C ILE A 39 24.58 -5.02 -6.71
N MET A 40 24.58 -6.36 -6.72
CA MET A 40 24.88 -7.17 -7.90
C MET A 40 23.93 -6.86 -9.06
N ASP A 41 22.62 -6.84 -8.82
CA ASP A 41 21.61 -6.49 -9.83
C ASP A 41 21.92 -5.13 -10.48
N ARG A 42 22.22 -4.12 -9.64
CA ARG A 42 22.56 -2.79 -10.14
C ARG A 42 23.86 -2.75 -10.95
N LEU A 43 24.83 -3.60 -10.61
CA LEU A 43 26.07 -3.72 -11.37
C LEU A 43 25.85 -4.43 -12.73
N PHE A 44 24.95 -5.41 -12.79
CA PHE A 44 24.62 -6.13 -14.02
C PHE A 44 23.76 -5.35 -15.01
N GLU A 45 23.14 -4.25 -14.58
CA GLU A 45 22.49 -3.29 -15.48
C GLU A 45 23.49 -2.49 -16.33
N GLU A 46 24.77 -2.45 -15.95
CA GLU A 46 25.78 -1.70 -16.68
C GLU A 46 26.29 -2.47 -17.92
N ASP A 47 26.54 -1.77 -19.02
CA ASP A 47 27.03 -2.39 -20.26
C ASP A 47 28.50 -2.79 -20.15
N ALA A 48 28.75 -4.10 -20.06
CA ALA A 48 30.08 -4.70 -20.00
C ALA A 48 30.97 -4.39 -21.22
N SER A 49 30.37 -4.07 -22.38
CA SER A 49 31.11 -3.71 -23.60
C SER A 49 31.62 -2.27 -23.57
N SER A 50 31.15 -1.46 -22.64
CA SER A 50 31.58 -0.07 -22.51
C SER A 50 33.00 0.02 -21.98
N SER A 51 33.91 0.59 -22.77
CA SER A 51 35.29 0.92 -22.35
C SER A 51 35.36 1.92 -21.20
N SER A 52 34.25 2.57 -20.84
CA SER A 52 34.16 3.45 -19.67
C SER A 52 34.01 2.69 -18.34
N LEU A 53 33.70 1.40 -18.40
CA LEU A 53 33.33 0.58 -17.27
C LEU A 53 34.58 -0.04 -16.62
N ASN A 54 35.32 0.76 -15.87
CA ASN A 54 36.54 0.31 -15.16
C ASN A 54 36.24 -0.05 -13.70
N LEU A 55 37.20 -0.71 -13.03
CA LEU A 55 37.08 -1.10 -11.62
C LEU A 55 36.63 0.07 -10.73
N LYS A 56 37.20 1.27 -10.93
CA LYS A 56 36.84 2.49 -10.18
C LYS A 56 35.36 2.85 -10.33
N LYS A 57 34.79 2.69 -11.53
CA LYS A 57 33.38 3.02 -11.81
C LYS A 57 32.46 2.01 -11.11
N VAL A 58 32.76 0.72 -11.23
CA VAL A 58 32.02 -0.36 -10.58
C VAL A 58 31.99 -0.18 -9.06
N VAL A 59 33.15 0.07 -8.45
CA VAL A 59 33.26 0.33 -7.00
C VAL A 59 32.42 1.54 -6.60
N LYS A 60 32.45 2.64 -7.39
CA LYS A 60 31.65 3.84 -7.11
C LYS A 60 30.15 3.54 -7.15
N ILE A 61 29.68 2.76 -8.12
CA ILE A 61 28.28 2.36 -8.22
C ILE A 61 27.90 1.51 -7.00
N ALA A 62 28.72 0.53 -6.65
CA ALA A 62 28.51 -0.34 -5.50
C ALA A 62 28.46 0.43 -4.18
N LEU A 63 29.39 1.39 -3.95
CA LEU A 63 29.40 2.25 -2.77
C LEU A 63 28.14 3.14 -2.69
N SER A 64 27.73 3.68 -3.83
CA SER A 64 26.53 4.52 -3.91
C SER A 64 25.27 3.72 -3.55
N LYS A 65 25.16 2.49 -4.06
CA LYS A 65 24.07 1.57 -3.74
C LYS A 65 24.11 1.11 -2.28
N GLU A 66 25.28 0.75 -1.74
CA GLU A 66 25.46 0.38 -0.32
C GLU A 66 25.02 1.52 0.60
N CYS A 67 25.36 2.77 0.27
CA CYS A 67 24.96 3.95 1.03
C CYS A 67 23.44 4.15 1.01
N ALA A 68 22.83 4.12 -0.18
CA ALA A 68 21.38 4.25 -0.33
C ALA A 68 20.61 3.14 0.41
N MET A 69 21.13 1.92 0.41
CA MET A 69 20.53 0.79 1.13
C MET A 69 20.62 0.96 2.65
N LYS A 70 21.75 1.45 3.17
CA LYS A 70 21.89 1.77 4.60
C LYS A 70 20.91 2.87 5.02
N GLU A 71 20.75 3.91 4.21
CA GLU A 71 19.79 4.99 4.47
C GLU A 71 18.35 4.46 4.45
N HIS A 72 17.98 3.66 3.44
CA HIS A 72 16.66 3.05 3.37
C HIS A 72 16.36 2.20 4.60
N SER A 73 17.30 1.34 4.98
CA SER A 73 17.17 0.49 6.17
C SER A 73 17.05 1.33 7.45
N ALA A 74 17.80 2.43 7.57
CA ALA A 74 17.69 3.36 8.69
C ALA A 74 16.32 4.05 8.73
N ARG A 75 15.79 4.47 7.57
CA ARG A 75 14.47 5.09 7.45
C ARG A 75 13.33 4.13 7.77
N GLU A 76 13.43 2.87 7.36
CA GLU A 76 12.46 1.83 7.73
C GLU A 76 12.49 1.56 9.24
N ASN A 77 13.68 1.54 9.84
CA ASN A 77 13.84 1.28 11.27
C ASN A 77 13.40 2.47 12.15
N LEU A 78 13.42 3.70 11.64
CA LEU A 78 12.89 4.91 12.32
C LEU A 78 11.35 4.97 12.38
N GLY A 79 10.66 3.93 11.91
CA GLY A 79 9.21 3.86 11.85
C GLY A 79 8.69 4.56 10.60
N ALA A 80 7.79 3.88 9.87
CA ALA A 80 7.15 4.41 8.68
C ALA A 80 6.67 5.85 8.91
N VAL A 81 7.24 6.81 8.18
CA VAL A 81 6.75 8.19 8.15
C VAL A 81 5.26 8.09 7.85
N LYS A 82 4.43 8.44 8.84
CA LYS A 82 2.97 8.41 8.72
C LYS A 82 2.57 9.58 7.83
N ILE A 83 2.76 9.41 6.52
CA ILE A 83 2.21 10.31 5.51
C ILE A 83 0.72 10.32 5.77
N LYS A 84 0.18 11.48 6.17
CA LYS A 84 -1.27 11.64 6.31
C LYS A 84 -1.85 11.37 4.94
N SER A 85 -2.52 10.23 4.78
CA SER A 85 -3.39 10.01 3.63
C SER A 85 -4.36 11.16 3.59
N GLU A 86 -4.48 11.83 2.44
CA GLU A 86 -5.49 12.86 2.26
C GLU A 86 -6.84 12.28 2.66
N THR A 87 -7.58 13.00 3.49
CA THR A 87 -8.97 12.64 3.79
C THR A 87 -9.69 12.58 2.46
N ASP A 88 -10.25 11.41 2.13
CA ASP A 88 -11.20 11.26 1.02
C ASP A 88 -12.13 12.47 1.03
N LEU A 89 -12.04 13.31 -0.01
CA LEU A 89 -12.91 14.45 -0.17
C LEU A 89 -14.31 13.89 -0.35
N ASN A 90 -15.05 13.80 0.75
CA ASN A 90 -16.47 13.52 0.74
C ASN A 90 -17.12 14.65 -0.06
N PHE A 91 -17.37 14.40 -1.35
CA PHE A 91 -18.32 15.17 -2.14
C PHE A 91 -19.72 14.96 -1.54
N HIS A 92 -19.97 15.61 -0.41
CA HIS A 92 -21.29 15.75 0.16
C HIS A 92 -22.03 16.72 -0.77
N ARG A 93 -22.65 16.15 -1.80
CA ARG A 93 -23.59 16.85 -2.68
C ARG A 93 -24.52 17.63 -1.76
N GLN A 94 -24.44 18.96 -1.82
CA GLN A 94 -25.27 19.88 -1.05
C GLN A 94 -26.71 19.38 -1.14
N ARG A 95 -27.19 18.82 -0.03
CA ARG A 95 -28.55 18.33 0.10
C ARG A 95 -29.38 19.59 0.21
N THR A 96 -29.95 20.03 -0.92
CA THR A 96 -30.98 21.06 -0.92
C THR A 96 -32.00 20.69 0.15
N VAL A 97 -32.25 21.67 1.02
CA VAL A 97 -33.10 21.59 2.19
C VAL A 97 -34.45 20.97 1.78
N ARG A 98 -34.71 19.73 2.21
CA ARG A 98 -36.07 19.18 2.10
C ARG A 98 -36.92 19.89 3.15
N GLN A 99 -37.78 20.79 2.69
CA GLN A 99 -38.79 21.43 3.53
C GLN A 99 -39.71 20.37 4.17
N PRO A 100 -40.19 20.58 5.41
CA PRO A 100 -41.17 19.68 6.02
C PRO A 100 -42.50 19.79 5.27
N ARG A 101 -43.04 18.65 4.82
CA ARG A 101 -44.36 18.58 4.22
C ARG A 101 -45.40 18.60 5.34
N VAL A 102 -46.18 19.68 5.43
CA VAL A 102 -47.40 19.72 6.26
C VAL A 102 -48.45 18.77 5.66
N PRO A 103 -49.10 17.90 6.46
CA PRO A 103 -50.21 17.08 5.99
C PRO A 103 -51.51 17.90 5.96
N PRO A 104 -52.42 17.68 4.97
CA PRO A 104 -53.71 18.34 4.95
C PRO A 104 -54.70 17.70 5.93
N ARG A 105 -55.68 18.51 6.32
CA ARG A 105 -56.67 18.29 7.38
C ARG A 105 -58.00 17.74 6.83
N GLY A 106 -58.62 16.84 7.60
CA GLY A 106 -60.03 16.39 7.50
C GLY A 106 -60.18 14.92 7.06
N SER A 107 -61.11 14.08 7.54
CA SER A 107 -62.12 14.14 8.63
C SER A 107 -62.77 12.73 8.76
N ALA A 108 -63.03 12.30 10.01
CA ALA A 108 -64.03 11.32 10.51
C ALA A 108 -64.07 9.82 10.05
N SER A 109 -63.64 8.93 10.96
CA SER A 109 -64.35 7.80 11.66
C SER A 109 -65.22 6.74 10.92
N PRO A 110 -65.62 5.59 11.55
CA PRO A 110 -64.94 4.69 12.53
C PRO A 110 -65.12 3.17 12.22
N GLY A 111 -64.42 2.28 12.96
CA GLY A 111 -64.92 0.92 13.21
C GLY A 111 -63.88 -0.18 13.51
N THR A 112 -63.89 -0.68 14.76
CA THR A 112 -63.84 -2.11 15.22
C THR A 112 -62.73 -3.04 14.68
N SER A 113 -62.04 -3.90 15.42
CA SER A 113 -62.06 -4.40 16.80
C SER A 113 -60.92 -5.43 16.93
N SER A 114 -60.22 -5.44 18.07
CA SER A 114 -59.61 -6.63 18.75
C SER A 114 -58.50 -7.41 18.00
N SER A 115 -57.44 -7.97 18.58
CA SER A 115 -57.13 -8.39 19.95
C SER A 115 -55.62 -8.31 20.19
N ALA A 116 -55.28 -8.22 21.47
CA ALA A 116 -53.94 -8.33 22.03
C ALA A 116 -53.27 -9.67 21.70
N ASP A 117 -51.94 -9.67 21.62
CA ASP A 117 -51.21 -10.61 22.46
C ASP A 117 -49.93 -9.98 23.03
N ALA A 118 -49.72 -10.31 24.29
CA ALA A 118 -48.79 -9.69 25.21
C ALA A 118 -47.44 -10.42 25.17
N GLY A 119 -46.36 -9.64 25.28
CA GLY A 119 -45.01 -10.17 25.41
C GLY A 119 -44.15 -9.23 26.25
N THR A 120 -44.31 -9.32 27.56
CA THR A 120 -43.52 -8.66 28.60
C THR A 120 -42.03 -8.97 28.46
N SER A 121 -41.16 -7.96 28.51
CA SER A 121 -40.04 -7.94 29.48
C SER A 121 -39.34 -6.58 29.49
N HIS A 122 -39.34 -5.98 30.69
CA HIS A 122 -38.49 -4.85 31.02
C HIS A 122 -37.02 -5.33 31.07
N GLY A 123 -36.19 -4.73 30.23
CA GLY A 123 -34.74 -4.85 30.31
C GLY A 123 -34.10 -3.50 29.99
N ARG A 124 -33.68 -2.76 31.02
CA ARG A 124 -32.74 -1.65 30.88
C ARG A 124 -31.39 -2.23 30.46
N GLY A 125 -31.19 -2.41 29.16
CA GLY A 125 -29.91 -2.75 28.55
C GLY A 125 -29.13 -1.49 28.19
N GLN A 126 -27.97 -1.31 28.79
CA GLN A 126 -26.95 -0.33 28.40
C GLN A 126 -26.70 -0.34 26.87
N PRO A 127 -26.29 0.79 26.26
CA PRO A 127 -25.83 0.79 24.88
C PRO A 127 -24.56 -0.08 24.80
N VAL A 128 -24.72 -1.29 24.27
CA VAL A 128 -23.59 -2.15 23.91
C VAL A 128 -22.81 -1.38 22.85
N ARG A 129 -21.63 -0.90 23.24
CA ARG A 129 -20.63 -0.32 22.35
C ARG A 129 -20.34 -1.38 21.29
N LYS A 130 -20.86 -1.20 20.07
CA LYS A 130 -20.50 -2.05 18.95
C LYS A 130 -19.03 -1.79 18.66
N SER A 131 -18.17 -2.67 19.15
CA SER A 131 -16.78 -2.80 18.72
C SER A 131 -16.78 -3.02 17.22
N SER A 132 -16.64 -1.94 16.44
CA SER A 132 -16.80 -1.94 14.99
C SER A 132 -15.55 -2.39 14.23
N ASP A 133 -14.60 -3.02 14.90
CA ASP A 133 -13.32 -3.43 14.32
C ASP A 133 -13.32 -4.87 13.79
N LEU A 134 -14.50 -5.41 13.46
CA LEU A 134 -14.60 -6.52 12.52
C LEU A 134 -14.88 -5.95 11.12
N PRO A 135 -14.15 -6.36 10.07
CA PRO A 135 -14.33 -5.83 8.72
C PRO A 135 -15.70 -6.24 8.17
N VAL A 136 -16.72 -5.42 8.44
CA VAL A 136 -18.04 -5.57 7.82
C VAL A 136 -17.84 -5.43 6.32
N ARG A 137 -18.03 -6.54 5.60
CA ARG A 137 -17.88 -6.61 4.14
C ARG A 137 -18.77 -5.54 3.51
N LYS A 138 -18.18 -4.67 2.69
CA LYS A 138 -18.92 -3.67 1.91
C LYS A 138 -19.73 -4.39 0.83
N CYS A 139 -20.91 -3.84 0.50
CA CYS A 139 -21.70 -4.29 -0.64
C CYS A 139 -20.87 -4.13 -1.93
N PHE A 140 -20.75 -5.20 -2.72
CA PHE A 140 -20.00 -5.18 -4.00
C PHE A 140 -20.69 -4.37 -5.09
N VAL A 141 -22.00 -4.11 -4.94
CA VAL A 141 -22.80 -3.35 -5.94
C VAL A 141 -22.71 -1.84 -5.69
N CYS A 142 -22.78 -1.39 -4.43
CA CYS A 142 -22.85 0.04 -4.11
C CYS A 142 -21.82 0.54 -3.08
N GLY A 143 -20.97 -0.33 -2.55
CA GLY A 143 -19.91 0.01 -1.61
C GLY A 143 -20.35 0.29 -0.17
N ARG A 144 -21.66 0.29 0.14
CA ARG A 144 -22.19 0.57 1.49
C ARG A 144 -22.10 -0.66 2.40
N LYS A 145 -22.00 -0.45 3.72
CA LYS A 145 -21.90 -1.52 4.74
C LYS A 145 -23.24 -1.90 5.40
N ASN A 146 -24.35 -1.28 4.98
CA ASN A 146 -25.66 -1.42 5.65
C ASN A 146 -26.55 -2.56 5.10
N HIS A 147 -26.06 -3.36 4.16
CA HIS A 147 -26.77 -4.50 3.57
C HIS A 147 -25.78 -5.44 2.85
N ARG A 148 -26.23 -6.66 2.53
CA ARG A 148 -25.49 -7.60 1.65
C ARG A 148 -25.80 -7.29 0.19
N SER A 149 -24.91 -7.65 -0.75
CA SER A 149 -25.13 -7.42 -2.18
C SER A 149 -26.47 -7.96 -2.73
N SER A 150 -27.01 -9.02 -2.14
CA SER A 150 -28.33 -9.60 -2.48
C SER A 150 -29.51 -8.65 -2.24
N ASP A 151 -29.36 -7.74 -1.27
CA ASP A 151 -30.42 -6.85 -0.78
C ASP A 151 -30.18 -5.41 -1.26
N CYS A 152 -29.21 -5.23 -2.17
CA CYS A 152 -28.89 -3.93 -2.73
C CYS A 152 -30.02 -3.46 -3.64
N VAL A 153 -30.51 -2.25 -3.41
CA VAL A 153 -31.49 -1.57 -4.28
C VAL A 153 -30.97 -1.46 -5.72
N TYR A 154 -29.64 -1.39 -5.90
CA TYR A 154 -28.98 -1.26 -7.19
C TYR A 154 -28.55 -2.60 -7.80
N LYS A 155 -28.93 -3.76 -7.23
CA LYS A 155 -28.46 -5.09 -7.68
C LYS A 155 -28.76 -5.42 -9.15
N ASN A 156 -29.83 -4.83 -9.69
CA ASN A 156 -30.26 -5.00 -11.07
C ASN A 156 -30.12 -3.70 -11.90
N CYS A 157 -29.38 -2.71 -11.40
CA CYS A 157 -29.18 -1.45 -12.12
C CYS A 157 -27.94 -1.54 -13.02
N ILE A 158 -28.09 -1.18 -14.29
CA ILE A 158 -26.97 -1.05 -15.23
C ILE A 158 -26.30 0.31 -15.02
N CYS A 159 -24.97 0.33 -14.98
CA CYS A 159 -24.21 1.55 -14.81
C CYS A 159 -24.27 2.38 -16.11
N HIS A 160 -24.82 3.59 -16.04
CA HIS A 160 -24.92 4.47 -17.21
C HIS A 160 -23.59 5.07 -17.71
N LYS A 161 -22.46 4.76 -17.02
CA LYS A 161 -21.09 5.19 -17.41
C LYS A 161 -20.25 4.08 -18.05
N CYS A 162 -20.53 2.81 -17.74
CA CYS A 162 -19.75 1.66 -18.23
C CYS A 162 -20.68 0.54 -18.72
N GLY A 163 -21.91 0.91 -19.13
CA GLY A 163 -22.94 0.00 -19.60
C GLY A 163 -22.48 -0.80 -20.79
#